data_AF-A0A918REW0-F1
#
_entry.id   AF-A0A918REW0-F1
#
_cell.length_a   1.000
_cell.length_b   1.000
_cell.length_c   1.000
_cell.angle_alpha   90.00
_cell.angle_beta   90.00
_cell.angle_gamma   90.00
#
_symmetry.space_group_name_H-M   'P 1'
#
loop_
_entity.id
_entity.type
_entity.pdbx_description
1 polymer ?
#
loop_
_entity_poly.entity_id
_entity_poly.type
_entity_poly.pdbx_seq_one_letter_code
_entity_poly.pdbx_strand_id
1 'polypeptide(L)'
;MNIKKPILTFLFLTICTIGIAQDYKENIKSEFTEYLNSLINMEFEKSFEYITPEFFEIVPKSQMLQLMEQTFNNPTMVIEIKNPKILTIRNSEIIENKYYSLLTYSNQMNFKMNSEEEETEDEKTMRINLMKLSFQQNFGAENVVYNEKTEFFEIYSEKDVYGISINGETNWKFLVLEKDSKIILDKILPKELAEKI
;
A
#
# COMPACT_ATOMS: atom_id res chain seq x y z
N MET A 1 -64.95 -30.94 -10.92
CA MET A 1 -63.91 -31.53 -10.04
C MET A 1 -62.74 -31.97 -10.94
N ASN A 2 -61.53 -31.51 -10.61
CA ASN A 2 -60.19 -31.98 -11.03
C ASN A 2 -59.74 -31.61 -12.47
N ILE A 3 -59.00 -30.50 -12.68
CA ILE A 3 -57.52 -30.33 -12.53
C ILE A 3 -56.77 -31.50 -13.19
N LYS A 4 -55.99 -31.29 -14.26
CA LYS A 4 -54.53 -31.04 -14.18
C LYS A 4 -53.98 -30.54 -15.54
N LYS A 5 -53.36 -29.35 -15.55
CA LYS A 5 -52.30 -29.00 -16.50
C LYS A 5 -50.97 -29.53 -15.94
N PRO A 6 -50.15 -30.17 -16.78
CA PRO A 6 -48.70 -29.95 -16.67
C PRO A 6 -48.13 -29.90 -18.12
N ILE A 7 -47.03 -29.27 -18.53
CA ILE A 7 -45.73 -28.98 -17.94
C ILE A 7 -45.17 -27.82 -18.80
N LEU A 8 -44.95 -26.64 -18.21
CA LEU A 8 -43.99 -25.68 -18.75
C LEU A 8 -42.85 -25.64 -17.74
N THR A 9 -41.85 -26.49 -17.96
CA THR A 9 -40.66 -26.51 -17.10
C THR A 9 -39.48 -26.97 -17.93
N PHE A 10 -38.77 -26.03 -18.54
CA PHE A 10 -37.33 -26.15 -18.64
C PHE A 10 -36.71 -24.78 -18.89
N LEU A 11 -35.55 -24.56 -18.24
CA LEU A 11 -34.58 -23.49 -18.48
C LEU A 11 -34.72 -22.19 -17.66
N PHE A 12 -34.34 -22.25 -16.38
CA PHE A 12 -33.46 -21.22 -15.79
C PHE A 12 -32.75 -21.78 -14.55
N LEU A 13 -31.58 -22.39 -14.75
CA LEU A 13 -30.70 -22.84 -13.66
C LEU A 13 -29.25 -22.49 -14.03
N THR A 14 -29.01 -21.19 -14.21
CA THR A 14 -27.68 -20.58 -14.03
C THR A 14 -27.80 -19.62 -12.86
N ILE A 15 -27.84 -20.19 -11.65
CA ILE A 15 -27.79 -19.43 -10.41
C ILE A 15 -26.32 -19.11 -10.11
N CYS A 16 -25.99 -17.85 -10.33
CA CYS A 16 -24.98 -17.01 -9.69
C CYS A 16 -23.97 -17.70 -8.76
N THR A 17 -22.77 -18.00 -9.26
CA THR A 17 -21.58 -18.27 -8.44
C THR A 17 -20.67 -17.03 -8.26
N ILE A 18 -21.15 -15.84 -8.62
CA ILE A 18 -20.34 -14.61 -8.66
C ILE A 18 -20.30 -13.87 -7.30
N GLY A 19 -21.14 -14.26 -6.32
CA GLY A 19 -21.25 -13.54 -5.04
C GLY A 19 -20.02 -13.62 -4.13
N ILE A 20 -19.34 -14.76 -4.08
CA ILE A 20 -18.20 -14.98 -3.14
C ILE A 20 -16.96 -14.18 -3.56
N ALA A 21 -16.81 -13.88 -4.84
CA ALA A 21 -15.64 -13.15 -5.35
C ALA A 21 -15.65 -11.64 -5.05
N GLN A 22 -16.79 -11.07 -4.64
CA GLN A 22 -16.91 -9.66 -4.26
C GLN A 22 -16.65 -9.44 -2.76
N ASP A 23 -17.03 -10.40 -1.91
CA ASP A 23 -16.97 -10.24 -0.46
C ASP A 23 -15.52 -10.09 0.05
N TYR A 24 -14.59 -10.95 -0.38
CA TYR A 24 -13.19 -10.84 0.08
C TYR A 24 -12.49 -9.56 -0.41
N LYS A 25 -12.88 -9.01 -1.56
CA LYS A 25 -12.28 -7.76 -2.07
C LYS A 25 -12.69 -6.56 -1.25
N GLU A 26 -13.93 -6.53 -0.77
CA GLU A 26 -14.37 -5.51 0.19
C GLU A 26 -13.66 -5.68 1.53
N ASN A 27 -13.38 -6.91 1.98
CA ASN A 27 -12.55 -7.15 3.17
C ASN A 27 -11.11 -6.66 2.98
N ILE A 28 -10.45 -6.99 1.85
CA ILE A 28 -9.12 -6.45 1.51
C ILE A 28 -9.14 -4.93 1.55
N LYS A 29 -10.14 -4.31 0.94
CA LYS A 29 -10.29 -2.85 0.88
C LYS A 29 -10.45 -2.25 2.28
N SER A 30 -11.30 -2.85 3.12
CA SER A 30 -11.53 -2.39 4.49
C SER A 30 -10.25 -2.50 5.32
N GLU A 31 -9.64 -3.69 5.38
CA GLU A 31 -8.46 -3.96 6.19
C GLU A 31 -7.23 -3.15 5.69
N PHE A 32 -7.07 -2.98 4.38
CA PHE A 32 -6.00 -2.15 3.82
C PHE A 32 -6.23 -0.65 4.11
N THR A 33 -7.48 -0.21 4.12
CA THR A 33 -7.82 1.17 4.51
C THR A 33 -7.50 1.41 5.99
N GLU A 34 -7.78 0.44 6.86
CA GLU A 34 -7.41 0.51 8.27
C GLU A 34 -5.88 0.58 8.45
N TYR A 35 -5.13 -0.26 7.74
CA TYR A 35 -3.68 -0.22 7.70
C TYR A 35 -3.14 1.17 7.31
N LEU A 36 -3.65 1.74 6.20
CA LEU A 36 -3.27 3.07 5.73
C LEU A 36 -3.62 4.17 6.74
N ASN A 37 -4.80 4.10 7.35
CA ASN A 37 -5.23 5.06 8.37
C ASN A 37 -4.33 5.00 9.60
N SER A 38 -3.93 3.81 10.05
CA SER A 38 -2.97 3.67 11.16
C SER A 38 -1.59 4.26 10.81
N LEU A 39 -1.12 4.10 9.57
CA LEU A 39 0.11 4.78 9.14
C LEU A 39 -0.02 6.31 9.14
N ILE A 40 -1.12 6.84 8.61
CA ILE A 40 -1.38 8.29 8.52
C ILE A 40 -1.49 8.91 9.92
N ASN A 41 -2.11 8.20 10.86
CA ASN A 41 -2.26 8.63 12.24
C ASN A 41 -1.02 8.32 13.11
N MET A 42 0.07 7.82 12.50
CA MET A 42 1.31 7.44 13.18
C MET A 42 1.12 6.36 14.27
N GLU A 43 0.06 5.56 14.15
CA GLU A 43 -0.22 4.39 14.99
C GLU A 43 0.63 3.19 14.51
N PHE A 44 1.96 3.34 14.51
CA PHE A 44 2.86 2.39 13.86
C PHE A 44 2.74 0.96 14.39
N GLU A 45 2.63 0.78 15.71
CA GLU A 45 2.47 -0.55 16.32
C GLU A 45 1.23 -1.31 15.80
N LYS A 46 0.12 -0.58 15.63
CA LYS A 46 -1.13 -1.10 15.08
C LYS A 46 -1.03 -1.35 13.59
N SER A 47 -0.38 -0.45 12.83
CA SER A 47 -0.12 -0.67 11.40
C SER A 47 0.67 -1.96 11.16
N PHE A 48 1.59 -2.30 12.07
CA PHE A 48 2.42 -3.51 11.99
C PHE A 48 1.63 -4.80 12.22
N GLU A 49 0.43 -4.75 12.80
CA GLU A 49 -0.45 -5.91 12.87
C GLU A 49 -0.92 -6.36 11.48
N TYR A 50 -0.92 -5.46 10.50
CA TYR A 50 -1.28 -5.77 9.13
C TYR A 50 -0.08 -6.18 8.27
N ILE A 51 1.13 -6.21 8.80
CA ILE A 51 2.32 -6.67 8.06
C ILE A 51 2.46 -8.18 8.21
N THR A 52 2.93 -8.86 7.15
CA THR A 52 3.10 -10.31 7.15
C THR A 52 4.16 -10.72 8.19
N PRO A 53 3.92 -11.72 9.06
CA PRO A 53 4.86 -12.12 10.11
C PRO A 53 6.27 -12.47 9.59
N GLU A 54 6.35 -13.06 8.40
CA GLU A 54 7.59 -13.45 7.71
C GLU A 54 8.51 -12.25 7.47
N PHE A 55 7.96 -11.04 7.32
CA PHE A 55 8.75 -9.81 7.22
C PHE A 55 9.53 -9.55 8.51
N PHE A 56 8.90 -9.79 9.67
CA PHE A 56 9.52 -9.53 10.97
C PHE A 56 10.55 -10.58 11.40
N GLU A 57 10.60 -11.72 10.70
CA GLU A 57 11.70 -12.69 10.83
C GLU A 57 13.00 -12.17 10.19
N ILE A 58 12.89 -11.23 9.24
CA ILE A 58 14.02 -10.64 8.52
C ILE A 58 14.39 -9.29 9.14
N VAL A 59 13.40 -8.44 9.42
CA VAL A 59 13.58 -7.10 9.99
C VAL A 59 12.80 -7.01 11.31
N PRO A 60 13.45 -6.94 12.48
CA PRO A 60 12.77 -6.93 13.76
C PRO A 60 11.74 -5.79 13.89
N LYS A 61 10.54 -6.11 14.41
CA LYS A 61 9.46 -5.13 14.63
C LYS A 61 9.91 -3.91 15.45
N SER A 62 10.74 -4.12 16.47
CA SER A 62 11.27 -3.04 17.31
C SER A 62 12.18 -2.08 16.54
N GLN A 63 13.02 -2.60 15.64
CA GLN A 63 13.89 -1.78 14.80
C GLN A 63 13.07 -0.96 13.80
N MET A 64 12.04 -1.55 13.20
CA MET A 64 11.10 -0.85 12.33
C MET A 64 10.36 0.27 13.05
N LEU A 65 9.88 0.00 14.28
CA LEU A 65 9.18 1.00 15.10
C LEU A 65 10.09 2.20 15.36
N GLN A 66 11.31 1.93 15.84
CA GLN A 66 12.31 2.97 16.11
C GLN A 66 12.60 3.81 14.86
N LEU A 67 12.77 3.17 13.70
CA LEU A 67 13.04 3.87 12.44
C LEU A 67 11.88 4.79 12.03
N MET A 68 10.63 4.31 12.13
CA MET A 68 9.45 5.12 11.81
C MET A 68 9.32 6.32 12.77
N GLU A 69 9.47 6.09 14.07
CA GLU A 69 9.42 7.17 15.07
C GLU A 69 10.51 8.22 14.84
N GLN A 70 11.76 7.79 14.60
CA GLN A 70 12.86 8.70 14.31
C GLN A 70 12.66 9.49 13.03
N THR A 71 12.02 8.89 12.02
CA THR A 71 11.81 9.53 10.72
C THR A 71 10.68 10.57 10.80
N PHE A 72 9.53 10.20 11.35
CA PHE A 72 8.36 11.08 11.38
C PHE A 72 8.37 12.11 12.51
N ASN A 73 9.15 11.89 13.58
CA ASN A 73 9.34 12.88 14.66
C ASN A 73 10.63 13.69 14.51
N ASN A 74 11.30 13.64 13.35
CA ASN A 74 12.55 14.36 13.15
C ASN A 74 12.31 15.88 13.11
N PRO A 75 12.98 16.70 13.94
CA PRO A 75 12.79 18.16 13.91
C PRO A 75 13.33 18.84 12.64
N THR A 76 14.20 18.18 11.86
CA THR A 76 14.79 18.76 10.65
C THR A 76 13.94 18.55 9.41
N MET A 77 12.91 17.70 9.46
CA MET A 77 12.03 17.44 8.32
C MET A 77 10.60 17.18 8.74
N VAL A 78 9.65 17.50 7.86
CA VAL A 78 8.24 17.23 8.04
C VAL A 78 7.78 16.31 6.92
N ILE A 79 7.17 15.19 7.31
CA ILE A 79 6.61 14.21 6.39
C ILE A 79 5.13 14.04 6.71
N GLU A 80 4.27 14.21 5.71
CA GLU A 80 2.84 13.96 5.84
C GLU A 80 2.40 13.00 4.72
N ILE A 81 1.58 12.02 5.07
CA ILE A 81 0.94 11.13 4.09
C ILE A 81 -0.53 11.52 4.01
N LYS A 82 -1.01 11.78 2.79
CA LYS A 82 -2.37 12.25 2.54
C LYS A 82 -3.00 11.49 1.39
N ASN A 83 -4.33 11.61 1.33
CA ASN A 83 -5.15 11.18 0.19
C ASN A 83 -4.85 9.74 -0.29
N PRO A 84 -4.76 8.74 0.61
CA PRO A 84 -4.56 7.38 0.15
C PRO A 84 -5.77 6.92 -0.67
N LYS A 85 -5.53 6.18 -1.74
CA LYS A 85 -6.58 5.66 -2.60
C LYS A 85 -6.20 4.30 -3.15
N ILE A 86 -7.05 3.31 -2.93
CA ILE A 86 -6.94 2.01 -3.59
C ILE A 86 -7.37 2.19 -5.04
N LEU A 87 -6.48 1.87 -5.97
CA LEU A 87 -6.72 2.00 -7.41
C LEU A 87 -7.26 0.69 -7.99
N THR A 88 -6.65 -0.44 -7.64
CA THR A 88 -7.06 -1.76 -8.13
C THR A 88 -6.92 -2.84 -7.06
N ILE A 89 -7.79 -3.85 -7.14
CA ILE A 89 -7.69 -5.12 -6.39
C ILE A 89 -7.92 -6.26 -7.39
N ARG A 90 -6.86 -6.99 -7.71
CA ARG A 90 -6.92 -8.14 -8.63
C ARG A 90 -7.61 -9.33 -7.95
N ASN A 91 -7.90 -10.36 -8.73
CA ASN A 91 -8.43 -11.60 -8.14
C ASN A 91 -7.34 -12.31 -7.36
N SER A 92 -7.72 -12.97 -6.28
CA SER A 92 -6.77 -13.77 -5.51
C SER A 92 -6.34 -15.03 -6.27
N GLU A 93 -5.07 -15.42 -6.10
CA GLU A 93 -4.52 -16.71 -6.51
C GLU A 93 -4.07 -17.51 -5.27
N ILE A 94 -4.18 -18.83 -5.33
CA ILE A 94 -3.82 -19.72 -4.22
C ILE A 94 -2.46 -20.36 -4.53
N ILE A 95 -1.50 -20.16 -3.63
CA ILE A 95 -0.15 -20.72 -3.72
C ILE A 95 0.24 -21.22 -2.33
N GLU A 96 0.70 -22.47 -2.22
CA GLU A 96 1.15 -23.06 -0.94
C GLU A 96 0.17 -22.87 0.24
N ASN A 97 -1.13 -23.08 -0.05
CA ASN A 97 -2.23 -22.92 0.92
C ASN A 97 -2.44 -21.51 1.48
N LYS A 98 -1.88 -20.49 0.82
CA LYS A 98 -2.15 -19.06 1.09
C LYS A 98 -2.81 -18.42 -0.12
N TYR A 99 -3.61 -17.40 0.15
CA TYR A 99 -4.27 -16.57 -0.85
C TYR A 99 -3.47 -15.28 -1.02
N TYR A 100 -3.19 -14.94 -2.27
CA TYR A 100 -2.46 -13.74 -2.65
C TYR A 100 -3.31 -12.89 -3.58
N SER A 101 -3.48 -11.61 -3.27
CA SER A 101 -4.17 -10.66 -4.13
C SER A 101 -3.30 -9.44 -4.35
N LEU A 102 -2.94 -9.19 -5.61
CA LEU A 102 -2.22 -7.96 -5.98
C LEU A 102 -3.18 -6.77 -5.94
N LEU A 103 -2.79 -5.72 -5.23
CA LEU A 103 -3.49 -4.45 -5.19
C LEU A 103 -2.52 -3.31 -5.52
N THR A 104 -3.04 -2.26 -6.13
CA THR A 104 -2.30 -1.02 -6.40
C THR A 104 -2.99 0.10 -5.64
N TYR A 105 -2.22 0.93 -4.95
CA TYR A 105 -2.73 2.11 -4.27
C TYR A 105 -1.87 3.32 -4.57
N SER A 106 -2.47 4.50 -4.43
CA SER A 106 -1.78 5.77 -4.51
C SER A 106 -1.83 6.51 -3.18
N ASN A 107 -0.89 7.41 -2.95
CA ASN A 107 -0.96 8.43 -1.92
C ASN A 107 -0.25 9.72 -2.36
N GLN A 108 -0.48 10.79 -1.61
CA GLN A 108 0.30 12.00 -1.69
C GLN A 108 1.23 12.06 -0.47
N MET A 109 2.54 12.12 -0.70
CA MET A 109 3.55 12.40 0.31
C MET A 109 3.92 13.87 0.25
N ASN A 110 3.71 14.60 1.34
CA ASN A 110 4.22 15.94 1.51
C ASN A 110 5.53 15.86 2.29
N PHE A 111 6.60 16.39 1.70
CA PHE A 111 7.91 16.44 2.32
C PHE A 111 8.41 17.87 2.40
N LYS A 112 8.89 18.29 3.58
CA LYS A 112 9.59 19.56 3.77
C LYS A 112 10.86 19.31 4.57
N MET A 113 11.99 19.79 4.09
CA MET A 113 13.20 19.92 4.91
C MET A 113 13.23 21.32 5.50
N ASN A 114 13.33 21.39 6.83
CA ASN A 114 13.47 22.65 7.55
C ASN A 114 14.83 23.27 7.23
N SER A 115 14.84 24.59 7.11
CA SER A 115 16.06 25.37 6.90
C SER A 115 17.00 25.23 8.10
N GLU A 116 18.30 25.24 7.84
CA GLU A 116 19.27 25.58 8.87
C GLU A 116 19.14 27.08 9.21
N GLU A 117 19.45 27.46 10.46
CA GLU A 117 19.23 28.83 10.96
C GLU A 117 20.02 29.91 10.17
N GLU A 118 21.10 29.52 9.51
CA GLU A 118 22.01 30.42 8.77
C GLU A 118 22.06 30.13 7.25
N GLU A 119 21.06 29.42 6.69
CA GLU A 119 21.02 29.10 5.25
C GLU A 119 20.88 30.38 4.40
N THR A 120 21.77 30.56 3.43
CA THR A 120 21.66 31.63 2.43
C THR A 120 20.62 31.29 1.35
N GLU A 121 20.09 32.30 0.64
CA GLU A 121 19.11 32.07 -0.43
C GLU A 121 19.64 31.18 -1.58
N ASP A 122 20.95 31.28 -1.88
CA ASP A 122 21.60 30.43 -2.89
C ASP A 122 21.69 28.97 -2.42
N GLU A 123 22.04 28.75 -1.15
CA GLU A 123 22.07 27.41 -0.53
C GLU A 123 20.67 26.79 -0.49
N LYS A 124 19.66 27.56 -0.09
CA LYS A 124 18.26 27.14 -0.11
C LYS A 124 17.82 26.72 -1.50
N THR A 125 18.11 27.55 -2.50
CA THR A 125 17.78 27.28 -3.90
C THR A 125 18.47 26.00 -4.38
N MET A 126 19.75 25.83 -4.05
CA MET A 126 20.52 24.63 -4.39
C MET A 126 19.92 23.38 -3.73
N ARG A 127 19.62 23.44 -2.43
CA ARG A 127 18.99 22.35 -1.67
C ARG A 127 17.65 21.93 -2.27
N ILE A 128 16.76 22.89 -2.54
CA ILE A 128 15.45 22.64 -3.16
C ILE A 128 15.63 21.96 -4.53
N ASN A 129 16.53 22.47 -5.37
CA ASN A 129 16.77 21.91 -6.70
C ASN A 129 17.31 20.47 -6.65
N LEU A 130 18.25 20.18 -5.74
CA LEU A 130 18.80 18.84 -5.56
C LEU A 130 17.74 17.87 -5.03
N MET A 131 16.93 18.29 -4.06
CA MET A 131 15.82 17.48 -3.55
C MET A 131 14.78 17.22 -4.64
N LYS A 132 14.40 18.25 -5.40
CA LYS A 132 13.48 18.10 -6.53
C LYS A 132 14.00 17.08 -7.53
N LEU A 133 15.26 17.19 -7.94
CA LEU A 133 15.88 16.25 -8.88
C LEU A 133 15.83 14.82 -8.34
N SER A 134 16.18 14.61 -7.06
CA SER A 134 16.12 13.30 -6.41
C SER A 134 14.71 12.73 -6.40
N PHE A 135 13.70 13.51 -6.01
CA PHE A 135 12.31 13.05 -6.02
C PHE A 135 11.83 12.75 -7.44
N GLN A 136 12.16 13.58 -8.43
CA GLN A 136 11.77 13.33 -9.81
C GLN A 136 12.42 12.08 -10.40
N GLN A 137 13.65 11.73 -9.99
CA GLN A 137 14.30 10.48 -10.37
C GLN A 137 13.58 9.25 -9.80
N ASN A 138 13.07 9.34 -8.57
CA ASN A 138 12.43 8.23 -7.89
C ASN A 138 10.94 8.07 -8.22
N PHE A 139 10.23 9.19 -8.41
CA PHE A 139 8.77 9.21 -8.55
C PHE A 139 8.28 9.65 -9.93
N GLY A 140 9.15 10.17 -10.80
CA GLY A 140 8.77 10.76 -12.08
C GLY A 140 8.57 12.27 -11.97
N ALA A 141 8.91 12.99 -13.04
CA ALA A 141 8.92 14.46 -13.03
C ALA A 141 7.51 15.06 -12.88
N GLU A 142 6.52 14.39 -13.47
CA GLU A 142 5.10 14.72 -13.46
C GLU A 142 4.44 14.52 -12.09
N ASN A 143 5.07 13.74 -11.20
CA ASN A 143 4.54 13.37 -9.90
C ASN A 143 5.11 14.21 -8.76
N VAL A 144 5.95 15.21 -9.04
CA VAL A 144 6.63 16.03 -8.03
C VAL A 144 6.36 17.51 -8.27
N VAL A 145 5.69 18.16 -7.33
CA VAL A 145 5.42 19.59 -7.33
C VAL A 145 6.07 20.23 -6.10
N TYR A 146 6.82 21.31 -6.28
CA TYR A 146 7.30 22.12 -5.16
C TYR A 146 6.36 23.31 -4.96
N ASN A 147 5.87 23.49 -3.74
CA ASN A 147 4.97 24.57 -3.36
C ASN A 147 5.78 25.67 -2.66
N GLU A 148 6.09 26.75 -3.38
CA GLU A 148 6.93 27.85 -2.85
C GLU A 148 6.33 28.55 -1.62
N LYS A 149 5.00 28.49 -1.42
CA LYS A 149 4.34 29.15 -0.28
C LYS A 149 4.47 28.35 1.01
N THR A 150 4.36 27.03 0.91
CA THR A 150 4.39 26.13 2.07
C THR A 150 5.75 25.46 2.25
N GLU A 151 6.59 25.53 1.21
CA GLU A 151 7.90 24.90 1.05
C GLU A 151 7.86 23.36 1.06
N PHE A 152 6.69 22.78 0.83
CA PHE A 152 6.54 21.34 0.67
C PHE A 152 6.79 20.91 -0.77
N PHE A 153 7.46 19.78 -0.91
CA PHE A 153 7.32 18.90 -2.05
C PHE A 153 6.04 18.08 -1.88
N GLU A 154 5.12 18.20 -2.83
CA GLU A 154 3.93 17.39 -2.95
C GLU A 154 4.23 16.29 -3.98
N ILE A 155 4.31 15.05 -3.50
CA ILE A 155 4.79 13.90 -4.28
C ILE A 155 3.65 12.90 -4.41
N TYR A 156 3.22 12.61 -5.64
CA TYR A 156 2.30 11.51 -5.92
C TYR A 156 3.09 10.20 -6.04
N SER A 157 2.63 9.16 -5.36
CA SER A 157 3.24 7.83 -5.44
C SER A 157 2.16 6.80 -5.68
N GLU A 158 2.44 5.86 -6.59
CA GLU A 158 1.69 4.62 -6.76
C GLU A 158 2.57 3.44 -6.37
N LYS A 159 1.99 2.48 -5.64
CA LYS A 159 2.71 1.30 -5.19
C LYS A 159 1.84 0.06 -5.33
N ASP A 160 2.50 -1.02 -5.70
CA ASP A 160 1.93 -2.35 -5.69
C ASP A 160 2.15 -3.02 -4.33
N VAL A 161 1.18 -3.83 -3.93
CA VAL A 161 1.16 -4.53 -2.65
C VAL A 161 0.55 -5.90 -2.86
N TYR A 162 1.13 -6.93 -2.24
CA TYR A 162 0.41 -8.20 -2.09
C TYR A 162 -0.38 -8.19 -0.79
N GLY A 163 -1.69 -8.40 -0.88
CA GLY A 163 -2.52 -8.88 0.21
C GLY A 163 -2.35 -10.40 0.35
N ILE A 164 -2.10 -10.88 1.55
CA ILE A 164 -1.81 -12.28 1.88
C ILE A 164 -2.76 -12.75 2.98
N SER A 165 -3.52 -13.82 2.75
CA SER A 165 -4.42 -14.40 3.77
C SER A 165 -4.32 -15.93 3.78
N ILE A 166 -4.51 -16.54 4.95
CA ILE A 166 -4.57 -18.01 5.10
C ILE A 166 -5.94 -18.54 4.65
N ASN A 167 -7.02 -17.79 4.91
CA ASN A 167 -8.39 -18.25 4.66
C ASN A 167 -8.98 -17.71 3.35
N GLY A 168 -8.38 -16.66 2.78
CA GLY A 168 -8.83 -16.05 1.53
C GLY A 168 -10.04 -15.12 1.65
N GLU A 169 -10.49 -14.86 2.88
CA GLU A 169 -11.69 -14.06 3.18
C GLU A 169 -11.35 -12.84 4.04
N THR A 170 -10.59 -13.03 5.12
CA THR A 170 -10.29 -12.01 6.15
C THR A 170 -8.85 -12.14 6.66
N ASN A 171 -8.45 -11.23 7.56
CA ASN A 171 -7.13 -11.22 8.21
C ASN A 171 -5.99 -11.12 7.18
N TRP A 172 -6.20 -10.32 6.16
CA TRP A 172 -5.23 -9.99 5.14
C TRP A 172 -4.05 -9.23 5.77
N LYS A 173 -2.85 -9.68 5.41
CA LYS A 173 -1.59 -9.01 5.69
C LYS A 173 -1.06 -8.41 4.40
N PHE A 174 -0.32 -7.33 4.50
CA PHE A 174 0.10 -6.53 3.36
C PHE A 174 1.61 -6.46 3.29
N LEU A 175 2.13 -6.69 2.09
CA LEU A 175 3.54 -6.59 1.75
C LEU A 175 3.68 -5.62 0.58
N VAL A 176 4.24 -4.44 0.84
CA VAL A 176 4.51 -3.42 -0.19
C VAL A 176 5.67 -3.88 -1.07
N LEU A 177 5.51 -3.74 -2.38
CA LEU A 177 6.46 -4.24 -3.38
C LEU A 177 7.40 -3.11 -3.81
N GLU A 178 8.45 -2.90 -3.01
CA GLU A 178 9.52 -1.96 -3.32
C GLU A 178 10.61 -2.65 -4.14
N LYS A 179 10.96 -2.08 -5.30
CA LYS A 179 11.99 -2.65 -6.20
C LYS A 179 13.34 -2.83 -5.50
N ASP A 180 13.73 -1.86 -4.68
CA ASP A 180 14.99 -1.88 -3.93
C ASP A 180 14.99 -2.93 -2.80
N SER A 181 13.82 -3.50 -2.48
CA SER A 181 13.66 -4.54 -1.46
C SER A 181 13.63 -5.96 -2.02
N LYS A 182 14.06 -6.18 -3.28
CA LYS A 182 13.96 -7.48 -3.96
C LYS A 182 14.48 -8.66 -3.14
N ILE A 183 15.62 -8.53 -2.45
CA ILE A 183 16.20 -9.60 -1.62
C ILE A 183 15.26 -10.02 -0.48
N ILE A 184 14.53 -9.07 0.10
CA ILE A 184 13.56 -9.34 1.17
C ILE A 184 12.30 -9.96 0.58
N LEU A 185 11.81 -9.42 -0.54
CA LEU A 185 10.64 -9.94 -1.25
C LEU A 185 10.84 -11.39 -1.69
N ASP A 186 12.01 -11.74 -2.23
CA ASP A 186 12.37 -13.10 -2.66
C ASP A 186 12.41 -14.11 -1.50
N LYS A 187 12.56 -13.65 -0.26
CA LYS A 187 12.53 -14.52 0.94
C LYS A 187 11.12 -14.76 1.48
N ILE A 188 10.20 -13.82 1.23
CA ILE A 188 8.84 -13.85 1.78
C ILE A 188 7.85 -14.44 0.77
N LEU A 189 8.01 -14.07 -0.51
CA LEU A 189 7.06 -14.42 -1.56
C LEU A 189 7.43 -15.75 -2.22
N PRO A 190 6.42 -16.54 -2.63
CA PRO A 190 6.63 -17.63 -3.57
C PRO A 190 7.33 -17.13 -4.84
N LYS A 191 8.19 -17.98 -5.43
CA LYS A 191 8.98 -17.62 -6.63
C LYS A 191 8.12 -17.08 -7.77
N GLU A 192 6.97 -17.72 -8.00
CA GLU A 192 6.02 -17.35 -9.07
C GLU A 192 5.47 -15.92 -8.91
N LEU A 193 5.43 -15.38 -7.69
CA LEU A 193 5.02 -14.00 -7.44
C LEU A 193 6.21 -13.03 -7.48
N ALA A 194 7.35 -13.43 -6.92
CA ALA A 194 8.55 -12.61 -6.84
C ALA A 194 9.19 -12.32 -8.21
N GLU A 195 9.02 -13.23 -9.18
CA GLU A 195 9.48 -13.06 -10.57
C GLU A 195 8.62 -12.08 -11.38
N LYS A 196 7.40 -11.75 -10.91
CA LYS A 196 6.49 -10.80 -11.57
C LYS A 196 6.76 -9.33 -11.16
N ILE A 197 7.66 -9.10 -10.20
CA ILE A 197 7.98 -7.78 -9.61
C ILE A 197 9.15 -7.13 -10.34
#